data_AF-A0A094DQG1-F1
#
_entry.id   AF-A0A094DQG1-F1
#
_cell.length_a   1.000
_cell.length_b   1.000
_cell.length_c   1.000
_cell.angle_alpha   90.00
_cell.angle_beta   90.00
_cell.angle_gamma   90.00
#
_symmetry.space_group_name_H-M   'P 1'
#
loop_
_entity.id
_entity.type
_entity.pdbx_description
1 polymer ?
#
loop_
_entity_poly.entity_id
_entity_poly.type
_entity_poly.pdbx_seq_one_letter_code
_entity_poly.pdbx_strand_id
1 'polypeptide(L)'
;MRQIYSPDSAYPGPAEDPLWQYSYPRGVPEPHSNSQFSPSESSAPLNIPDLRSESEDMFLGSSFPSMDFSLAGDFYPQFDVDELSYSDMDFTSTFDPSLVEWSVTREQGAPSMSGMAAPQPPPTESLAMESPRAGDRTPSQKPTDKETLTVHLLSQHFSRQLTGRFSFKSADWTFYNFFFHRFTTSHPWVLSAILSWTSASLFYSGRWKDLVIANFHYEQCLSQIIKIYGRSFDDVESRWPLSYDPVTDRHFSAASTEDIDALFVSCFFLALFDQMAARPSHIKKIFRFISHVLQVPNIRHNMGGVRSRVSTWFCTLESKASAFQPGDRAILCALGGREGLISALRASYDTLQKVYSVTYPDEERRADRLQLPLLQRILELTVLLSDITQEKSLPAGDGAGISKIRASLDAHAQALDAATENESLTGRVRSTWLVLLALYNTAEISFSRNLLTSEPRHSADAFAVRVIQVAQKLDVHRGGGTSLSTPPPTKIWPLPLVMAAIEVRDPIYREWVLHKLETYGGTAGQQYTLAKVFVERMWGREEKAGRRVDCAGIIAEVNDGMVL
;
A
#
# COMPACT_ATOMS: atom_id res chain seq x y z
N MET A 1 54.66 7.94 44.83
CA MET A 1 55.95 7.88 44.12
C MET A 1 55.69 7.27 42.75
N ARG A 2 56.16 7.78 41.60
CA ARG A 2 56.88 9.03 41.26
C ARG A 2 56.19 9.65 40.02
N GLN A 3 56.29 10.97 39.87
CA GLN A 3 56.04 11.69 38.60
C GLN A 3 57.34 11.79 37.77
N ILE A 4 57.23 12.25 36.51
CA ILE A 4 58.18 13.09 35.70
C ILE A 4 57.93 12.82 34.20
N TYR A 5 57.94 13.78 33.25
CA TYR A 5 57.52 15.21 33.20
C TYR A 5 57.55 15.63 31.69
N SER A 6 56.80 16.65 31.26
CA SER A 6 56.92 17.27 29.91
C SER A 6 58.05 18.32 29.86
N PRO A 7 58.48 18.89 28.69
CA PRO A 7 57.79 20.08 28.14
C PRO A 7 57.89 20.40 26.61
N ASP A 8 56.89 21.16 26.13
CA ASP A 8 56.87 22.36 25.25
C ASP A 8 57.68 22.58 23.93
N SER A 9 56.88 22.85 22.87
CA SER A 9 56.97 23.95 21.87
C SER A 9 58.16 24.15 20.90
N ALA A 10 57.85 24.36 19.61
CA ALA A 10 58.11 25.62 18.85
C ALA A 10 57.70 25.52 17.35
N TYR A 11 57.31 26.65 16.74
CA TYR A 11 57.19 26.87 15.27
C TYR A 11 58.38 27.74 14.81
N PRO A 12 58.89 27.61 13.57
CA PRO A 12 58.44 28.53 12.48
C PRO A 12 58.47 27.94 11.05
N GLY A 13 57.98 28.72 10.06
CA GLY A 13 58.29 28.57 8.62
C GLY A 13 59.40 29.54 8.18
N PRO A 14 59.47 30.03 6.90
CA PRO A 14 58.55 29.84 5.76
C PRO A 14 59.28 29.58 4.39
N ALA A 15 58.55 29.74 3.27
CA ALA A 15 59.01 29.82 1.85
C ALA A 15 59.45 28.48 1.20
N GLU A 16 59.45 28.30 -0.13
CA GLU A 16 59.21 29.19 -1.29
C GLU A 16 58.11 28.67 -2.26
N ASP A 17 57.68 29.50 -3.22
CA ASP A 17 56.77 29.20 -4.35
C ASP A 17 57.37 29.75 -5.66
N PRO A 18 57.19 29.06 -6.81
CA PRO A 18 56.98 29.80 -8.05
C PRO A 18 55.94 29.19 -9.03
N LEU A 19 54.78 29.86 -9.10
CA LEU A 19 54.26 30.54 -10.32
C LEU A 19 54.38 29.87 -11.71
N TRP A 20 53.22 29.63 -12.36
CA TRP A 20 52.74 30.26 -13.62
C TRP A 20 51.20 29.99 -13.69
N GLN A 21 50.26 30.95 -13.72
CA GLN A 21 49.89 31.89 -14.81
C GLN A 21 49.60 31.19 -16.15
N TYR A 22 48.51 31.41 -16.89
CA TYR A 22 47.37 32.36 -16.86
C TYR A 22 46.04 31.61 -17.26
N SER A 23 44.81 32.14 -17.30
CA SER A 23 44.28 33.53 -17.24
C SER A 23 42.80 33.59 -16.74
N TYR A 24 42.20 34.79 -16.78
CA TYR A 24 40.75 35.08 -16.72
C TYR A 24 40.36 36.04 -17.87
N PRO A 25 39.06 36.35 -18.04
CA PRO A 25 38.70 37.78 -18.05
C PRO A 25 37.63 38.17 -17.02
N ARG A 26 37.64 39.47 -16.68
CA ARG A 26 36.71 40.19 -15.78
C ARG A 26 35.38 40.56 -16.50
N GLY A 27 34.30 40.94 -15.81
CA GLY A 27 34.19 41.16 -14.36
C GLY A 27 32.82 41.64 -13.84
N VAL A 28 32.90 42.41 -12.75
CA VAL A 28 31.94 42.64 -11.64
C VAL A 28 31.75 44.17 -11.53
N PRO A 29 30.56 44.75 -11.16
CA PRO A 29 30.19 44.78 -9.74
C PRO A 29 28.70 44.74 -9.35
N GLU A 30 28.49 44.26 -8.11
CA GLU A 30 27.32 44.52 -7.26
C GLU A 30 27.30 45.98 -6.76
N PRO A 31 26.32 46.35 -5.91
CA PRO A 31 26.75 46.61 -4.53
C PRO A 31 25.90 45.89 -3.45
N HIS A 32 26.55 45.53 -2.35
CA HIS A 32 25.91 44.91 -1.18
C HIS A 32 25.03 45.88 -0.38
N SER A 33 24.19 45.34 0.51
CA SER A 33 23.85 45.98 1.80
C SER A 33 23.56 44.91 2.86
N ASN A 34 24.29 44.97 3.98
CA ASN A 34 24.10 44.10 5.14
C ASN A 34 23.18 44.78 6.16
N SER A 35 22.26 44.01 6.77
CA SER A 35 21.75 44.31 8.11
C SER A 35 21.25 43.03 8.79
N GLN A 36 21.90 42.65 9.90
CA GLN A 36 21.32 41.72 10.88
C GLN A 36 20.15 42.42 11.60
N PHE A 37 19.12 41.69 12.03
CA PHE A 37 18.52 41.79 13.38
C PHE A 37 17.32 40.83 13.53
N SER A 38 17.30 40.14 14.69
CA SER A 38 16.17 39.39 15.26
C SER A 38 16.39 39.32 16.78
N PRO A 39 15.37 39.08 17.62
CA PRO A 39 13.92 39.15 17.39
C PRO A 39 13.24 40.20 18.32
N SER A 40 11.92 40.37 18.20
CA SER A 40 11.07 40.90 19.28
C SER A 40 9.67 40.28 19.20
N GLU A 41 9.11 39.93 20.35
CA GLU A 41 7.74 39.42 20.49
C GLU A 41 6.72 40.56 20.48
N SER A 42 5.50 40.31 19.98
CA SER A 42 4.35 41.20 20.17
C SER A 42 3.05 40.41 20.02
N SER A 43 2.37 40.16 21.14
CA SER A 43 1.10 39.44 21.21
C SER A 43 -0.08 40.42 21.29
N ALA A 44 -1.01 40.33 20.34
CA ALA A 44 -2.33 40.96 20.40
C ALA A 44 -3.35 40.16 19.55
N PRO A 45 -4.59 39.97 20.01
CA PRO A 45 -5.59 39.15 19.31
C PRO A 45 -6.36 39.93 18.22
N LEU A 46 -6.86 39.21 17.22
CA LEU A 46 -7.87 39.71 16.29
C LEU A 46 -9.27 39.32 16.78
N ASN A 47 -10.10 40.31 17.05
CA ASN A 47 -11.52 40.09 17.39
C ASN A 47 -12.30 39.58 16.19
N ILE A 48 -13.17 38.59 16.42
CA ILE A 48 -14.21 38.14 15.48
C ILE A 48 -15.56 38.63 16.04
N PRO A 49 -16.48 39.17 15.21
CA PRO A 49 -17.81 39.58 15.68
C PRO A 49 -18.70 38.40 16.07
N ASP A 50 -19.46 38.55 17.16
CA ASP A 50 -20.51 37.61 17.56
C ASP A 50 -21.58 37.40 16.47
N LEU A 51 -21.91 36.14 16.20
CA LEU A 51 -23.23 35.73 15.74
C LEU A 51 -23.71 34.52 16.53
N ARG A 52 -24.97 34.58 16.97
CA ARG A 52 -25.66 33.57 17.78
C ARG A 52 -25.61 32.19 17.07
N SER A 53 -25.35 31.08 17.75
CA SER A 53 -26.01 30.56 18.96
C SER A 53 -27.47 30.17 18.72
N GLU A 54 -27.64 28.94 18.25
CA GLU A 54 -28.81 28.11 18.55
C GLU A 54 -28.31 26.78 19.14
N SER A 55 -29.15 26.16 19.96
CA SER A 55 -28.96 24.90 20.70
C SER A 55 -28.80 23.69 19.75
N GLU A 56 -28.30 22.51 20.14
CA GLU A 56 -28.68 21.72 21.33
C GLU A 56 -27.53 21.00 22.07
N ASP A 57 -27.80 20.75 23.35
CA ASP A 57 -26.97 20.05 24.33
C ASP A 57 -27.31 18.55 24.42
N MET A 58 -26.52 17.82 25.22
CA MET A 58 -26.67 16.39 25.57
C MET A 58 -26.28 15.40 24.44
N PHE A 59 -25.51 14.33 24.67
CA PHE A 59 -25.08 13.72 25.93
C PHE A 59 -23.55 13.51 25.99
N LEU A 60 -22.91 13.99 27.06
CA LEU A 60 -21.73 13.32 27.62
C LEU A 60 -22.21 12.38 28.73
N GLY A 61 -22.19 11.07 28.45
CA GLY A 61 -22.70 10.04 29.36
C GLY A 61 -21.84 8.78 29.35
N SER A 62 -21.02 8.61 30.38
CA SER A 62 -20.31 7.35 30.64
C SER A 62 -21.28 6.26 31.13
N SER A 63 -21.07 5.02 30.68
CA SER A 63 -21.83 3.80 31.00
C SER A 63 -23.09 3.56 30.16
N PHE A 64 -23.03 2.54 29.29
CA PHE A 64 -24.17 1.83 28.69
C PHE A 64 -23.84 0.32 28.60
N PRO A 65 -24.84 -0.57 28.45
CA PRO A 65 -24.85 -1.82 29.22
C PRO A 65 -24.31 -3.06 28.48
N SER A 66 -24.11 -4.12 29.26
CA SER A 66 -24.05 -5.50 28.75
C SER A 66 -25.33 -5.80 27.95
N MET A 67 -25.19 -6.35 26.74
CA MET A 67 -26.28 -6.95 25.98
C MET A 67 -26.06 -8.45 25.90
N ASP A 68 -27.04 -9.22 26.35
CA ASP A 68 -27.04 -10.68 26.25
C ASP A 68 -27.25 -11.15 24.81
N PHE A 69 -26.41 -12.08 24.35
CA PHE A 69 -26.60 -12.75 23.06
C PHE A 69 -27.55 -13.94 23.20
N SER A 70 -28.85 -13.68 23.08
CA SER A 70 -29.85 -14.73 22.84
C SER A 70 -29.77 -15.22 21.39
N LEU A 71 -29.40 -16.49 21.22
CA LEU A 71 -29.30 -17.16 19.91
C LEU A 71 -30.65 -17.69 19.41
N ALA A 72 -30.69 -17.92 18.09
CA ALA A 72 -31.74 -18.60 17.30
C ALA A 72 -33.07 -17.84 17.09
N GLY A 73 -33.49 -17.78 15.82
CA GLY A 73 -34.74 -17.17 15.36
C GLY A 73 -34.73 -16.98 13.84
N ASP A 74 -35.27 -17.95 13.09
CA ASP A 74 -35.29 -17.92 11.63
C ASP A 74 -36.15 -16.77 11.09
N PHE A 75 -35.53 -15.85 10.35
CA PHE A 75 -36.24 -14.83 9.57
C PHE A 75 -35.63 -14.68 8.18
N TYR A 76 -36.32 -15.23 7.18
CA TYR A 76 -36.17 -14.84 5.78
C TYR A 76 -37.09 -13.64 5.50
N PRO A 77 -36.57 -12.46 5.13
CA PRO A 77 -37.38 -11.44 4.49
C PRO A 77 -37.48 -11.78 3.00
N GLN A 78 -38.69 -12.06 2.51
CA GLN A 78 -39.00 -11.82 1.11
C GLN A 78 -38.98 -10.30 0.89
N PHE A 79 -38.32 -9.85 -0.18
CA PHE A 79 -38.41 -8.46 -0.62
C PHE A 79 -39.22 -8.43 -1.91
N ASP A 80 -40.39 -7.82 -1.86
CA ASP A 80 -41.08 -7.34 -3.06
C ASP A 80 -40.18 -6.31 -3.75
N VAL A 81 -40.17 -6.35 -5.08
CA VAL A 81 -39.39 -5.43 -5.92
C VAL A 81 -40.36 -4.44 -6.52
N ASP A 82 -40.41 -3.23 -5.95
CA ASP A 82 -41.01 -2.10 -6.64
C ASP A 82 -40.44 -0.74 -6.22
N GLU A 83 -40.54 0.20 -7.17
CA GLU A 83 -40.56 1.66 -7.03
C GLU A 83 -39.47 2.39 -6.20
N LEU A 84 -38.31 2.65 -6.84
CA LEU A 84 -37.62 3.95 -6.71
C LEU A 84 -37.10 4.41 -8.09
N SER A 85 -37.85 5.31 -8.73
CA SER A 85 -37.47 5.92 -10.01
C SER A 85 -36.47 7.06 -9.82
N TYR A 86 -35.46 7.11 -10.71
CA TYR A 86 -34.69 8.31 -11.02
C TYR A 86 -34.61 8.45 -12.55
N SER A 87 -35.62 9.10 -13.12
CA SER A 87 -35.64 9.51 -14.53
C SER A 87 -34.78 10.76 -14.77
N ASP A 88 -34.65 11.14 -16.04
CA ASP A 88 -34.11 12.42 -16.52
C ASP A 88 -32.58 12.62 -16.45
N MET A 89 -31.85 11.75 -17.17
CA MET A 89 -30.79 12.20 -18.10
C MET A 89 -30.62 11.18 -19.23
N ASP A 90 -31.28 11.42 -20.37
CA ASP A 90 -31.32 10.46 -21.48
C ASP A 90 -30.19 10.67 -22.49
N PHE A 91 -29.35 9.65 -22.63
CA PHE A 91 -28.40 9.46 -23.73
C PHE A 91 -28.37 7.97 -24.12
N THR A 92 -29.54 7.39 -24.39
CA THR A 92 -29.69 5.97 -24.73
C THR A 92 -29.65 5.70 -26.25
N SER A 93 -28.67 4.91 -26.70
CA SER A 93 -28.72 4.13 -27.95
C SER A 93 -27.48 3.23 -28.08
N THR A 94 -27.59 1.91 -28.24
CA THR A 94 -28.71 1.00 -27.95
C THR A 94 -28.14 -0.38 -27.58
N PHE A 95 -28.43 -0.90 -26.39
CA PHE A 95 -28.30 -2.34 -26.11
C PHE A 95 -29.17 -2.73 -24.91
N ASP A 96 -30.04 -3.71 -25.09
CA ASP A 96 -30.92 -4.24 -24.04
C ASP A 96 -30.36 -5.58 -23.52
N PRO A 97 -29.96 -5.69 -22.24
CA PRO A 97 -29.41 -6.90 -21.67
C PRO A 97 -30.46 -7.94 -21.23
N SER A 98 -31.76 -7.66 -21.35
CA SER A 98 -32.84 -8.55 -20.88
C SER A 98 -33.01 -9.85 -21.69
N LEU A 99 -32.43 -9.91 -22.90
CA LEU A 99 -32.68 -10.95 -23.91
C LEU A 99 -31.76 -12.18 -23.85
N VAL A 100 -31.08 -12.43 -22.73
CA VAL A 100 -30.21 -13.62 -22.54
C VAL A 100 -30.82 -14.56 -21.49
N GLU A 101 -31.54 -15.58 -21.95
CA GLU A 101 -32.05 -16.65 -21.08
C GLU A 101 -30.92 -17.48 -20.47
N TRP A 102 -30.88 -17.55 -19.14
CA TRP A 102 -29.97 -18.44 -18.39
C TRP A 102 -30.68 -19.74 -18.00
N SER A 103 -30.89 -20.64 -18.97
CA SER A 103 -31.48 -21.96 -18.72
C SER A 103 -30.48 -22.90 -18.02
N VAL A 104 -30.64 -23.04 -16.69
CA VAL A 104 -29.81 -23.92 -15.85
C VAL A 104 -30.36 -25.34 -15.85
N THR A 105 -29.77 -26.25 -16.65
CA THR A 105 -29.99 -27.69 -16.50
C THR A 105 -29.17 -28.26 -15.34
N ARG A 106 -29.89 -28.67 -14.29
CA ARG A 106 -29.35 -29.26 -13.05
C ARG A 106 -29.64 -30.76 -13.05
N GLU A 107 -28.64 -31.60 -13.32
CA GLU A 107 -28.76 -33.04 -13.12
C GLU A 107 -28.18 -33.47 -11.75
N GLN A 108 -28.74 -34.54 -11.19
CA GLN A 108 -28.42 -35.06 -9.86
C GLN A 108 -28.09 -36.55 -9.93
N GLY A 109 -27.08 -37.00 -9.19
CA GLY A 109 -27.01 -38.35 -8.61
C GLY A 109 -26.74 -39.55 -9.54
N ALA A 110 -25.60 -40.21 -9.32
CA ALA A 110 -25.39 -41.62 -9.64
C ALA A 110 -26.14 -42.52 -8.61
N PRO A 111 -26.19 -43.88 -8.70
CA PRO A 111 -25.42 -44.79 -9.58
C PRO A 111 -26.16 -46.04 -10.13
N SER A 112 -25.48 -46.85 -10.97
CA SER A 112 -25.40 -48.34 -10.85
C SER A 112 -24.39 -48.93 -11.87
N MET A 113 -24.07 -50.24 -11.79
CA MET A 113 -23.12 -50.95 -12.68
C MET A 113 -23.77 -52.06 -13.52
N SER A 114 -23.24 -52.30 -14.73
CA SER A 114 -22.84 -53.62 -15.29
C SER A 114 -22.54 -53.54 -16.80
N GLY A 115 -21.75 -54.47 -17.37
CA GLY A 115 -21.58 -54.67 -18.82
C GLY A 115 -20.13 -54.80 -19.29
N MET A 116 -19.78 -55.91 -19.95
CA MET A 116 -18.41 -56.24 -20.39
C MET A 116 -18.16 -55.97 -21.89
N ALA A 117 -16.85 -55.97 -22.22
CA ALA A 117 -16.22 -56.42 -23.47
C ALA A 117 -15.96 -55.41 -24.62
N ALA A 118 -14.73 -55.49 -25.13
CA ALA A 118 -14.28 -55.01 -26.45
C ALA A 118 -14.02 -56.24 -27.37
N PRO A 119 -13.76 -56.06 -28.68
CA PRO A 119 -12.35 -55.95 -29.11
C PRO A 119 -12.09 -55.00 -30.31
N GLN A 120 -10.81 -54.86 -30.68
CA GLN A 120 -10.25 -54.11 -31.82
C GLN A 120 -9.81 -55.09 -32.96
N PRO A 121 -8.88 -54.73 -33.90
CA PRO A 121 -8.93 -53.83 -35.08
C PRO A 121 -8.56 -54.65 -36.36
N PRO A 122 -7.54 -54.33 -37.22
CA PRO A 122 -7.10 -53.13 -37.98
C PRO A 122 -7.31 -53.39 -39.52
N PRO A 123 -6.51 -52.93 -40.55
CA PRO A 123 -5.40 -51.96 -40.70
C PRO A 123 -5.75 -50.81 -41.73
N THR A 124 -4.95 -50.16 -42.62
CA THR A 124 -3.60 -50.38 -43.21
C THR A 124 -2.97 -49.09 -43.83
N GLU A 125 -1.65 -49.11 -44.03
CA GLU A 125 -0.79 -48.41 -45.02
C GLU A 125 -0.80 -46.86 -45.25
N SER A 126 0.14 -46.20 -44.57
CA SER A 126 1.34 -45.47 -45.09
C SER A 126 1.61 -45.39 -46.62
N LEU A 127 2.42 -44.48 -47.19
CA LEU A 127 3.26 -43.34 -46.72
C LEU A 127 3.70 -42.47 -47.93
N ALA A 128 3.90 -41.16 -47.76
CA ALA A 128 4.73 -40.34 -48.66
C ALA A 128 5.19 -39.03 -47.97
N MET A 129 6.39 -38.54 -48.30
CA MET A 129 6.90 -37.21 -47.91
C MET A 129 6.54 -36.16 -48.97
N GLU A 130 6.26 -34.92 -48.57
CA GLU A 130 6.94 -33.78 -49.19
C GLU A 130 6.95 -32.51 -48.32
N SER A 131 8.06 -31.77 -48.40
CA SER A 131 8.29 -30.41 -47.91
C SER A 131 9.58 -29.95 -48.60
N PRO A 132 9.67 -28.75 -49.22
CA PRO A 132 9.54 -27.50 -48.45
C PRO A 132 8.98 -26.27 -49.21
N ARG A 133 8.62 -25.22 -48.46
CA ARG A 133 9.33 -23.91 -48.48
C ARG A 133 8.75 -22.89 -47.50
N ALA A 134 9.59 -21.96 -47.07
CA ALA A 134 9.19 -20.82 -46.26
C ALA A 134 8.39 -19.82 -47.10
N GLY A 135 7.35 -19.24 -46.48
CA GLY A 135 6.52 -18.18 -47.04
C GLY A 135 6.02 -17.28 -45.92
N ASP A 136 6.06 -15.98 -46.16
CA ASP A 136 5.89 -14.92 -45.17
C ASP A 136 4.61 -15.06 -44.31
N ARG A 137 4.75 -14.95 -42.98
CA ARG A 137 3.63 -14.91 -42.03
C ARG A 137 3.98 -14.00 -40.84
N THR A 138 3.88 -12.70 -41.07
CA THR A 138 3.67 -11.72 -39.99
C THR A 138 2.34 -12.05 -39.28
N PRO A 139 2.33 -12.38 -37.98
CA PRO A 139 1.10 -12.68 -37.26
C PRO A 139 0.37 -11.39 -36.89
N SER A 140 -0.36 -10.82 -37.85
CA SER A 140 -1.31 -9.72 -37.61
C SER A 140 -2.56 -10.27 -36.89
N GLN A 141 -2.38 -10.68 -35.63
CA GLN A 141 -3.47 -11.05 -34.75
C GLN A 141 -4.27 -9.80 -34.40
N LYS A 142 -5.42 -9.61 -35.06
CA LYS A 142 -6.48 -8.79 -34.48
C LYS A 142 -6.92 -9.46 -33.16
N PRO A 143 -7.07 -8.72 -32.05
CA PRO A 143 -7.68 -9.27 -30.84
C PRO A 143 -9.09 -9.75 -31.18
N THR A 144 -9.49 -10.89 -30.61
CA THR A 144 -10.85 -11.42 -30.86
C THR A 144 -11.88 -10.56 -30.14
N ASP A 145 -13.11 -10.49 -30.65
CA ASP A 145 -14.14 -9.59 -30.11
C ASP A 145 -14.41 -9.82 -28.60
N LYS A 146 -14.22 -11.07 -28.15
CA LYS A 146 -14.30 -11.46 -26.72
C LYS A 146 -13.18 -10.86 -25.87
N GLU A 147 -11.97 -10.72 -26.40
CA GLU A 147 -10.83 -10.10 -25.73
C GLU A 147 -11.06 -8.59 -25.60
N THR A 148 -11.47 -7.94 -26.70
CA THR A 148 -11.85 -6.52 -26.73
C THR A 148 -12.98 -6.20 -25.73
N LEU A 149 -14.02 -7.05 -25.69
CA LEU A 149 -15.11 -6.94 -24.72
C LEU A 149 -14.63 -7.10 -23.27
N THR A 150 -13.74 -8.06 -23.01
CA THR A 150 -13.16 -8.30 -21.67
C THR A 150 -12.33 -7.11 -21.19
N VAL A 151 -11.50 -6.53 -22.05
CA VAL A 151 -10.72 -5.31 -21.77
C VAL A 151 -11.65 -4.12 -21.47
N HIS A 152 -12.75 -3.96 -22.21
CA HIS A 152 -13.72 -2.90 -21.95
C HIS A 152 -14.42 -3.07 -20.59
N LEU A 153 -14.93 -4.28 -20.29
CA LEU A 153 -15.60 -4.60 -19.03
C LEU A 153 -14.68 -4.39 -17.81
N LEU A 154 -13.41 -4.82 -17.90
CA LEU A 154 -12.41 -4.56 -16.87
C LEU A 154 -12.13 -3.05 -16.70
N SER A 155 -11.91 -2.33 -17.80
CA SER A 155 -11.65 -0.87 -17.77
C SER A 155 -12.83 -0.09 -17.16
N GLN A 156 -14.07 -0.53 -17.44
CA GLN A 156 -15.28 0.03 -16.84
C GLN A 156 -15.40 -0.32 -15.34
N HIS A 157 -15.06 -1.55 -14.93
CA HIS A 157 -15.07 -1.92 -13.51
C HIS A 157 -14.01 -1.16 -12.70
N PHE A 158 -12.80 -1.00 -13.25
CA PHE A 158 -11.73 -0.20 -12.63
C PHE A 158 -12.22 1.21 -12.31
N SER A 159 -12.64 1.93 -13.35
CA SER A 159 -12.96 3.36 -13.28
C SER A 159 -14.24 3.68 -12.48
N ARG A 160 -15.27 2.82 -12.55
CA ARG A 160 -16.57 3.06 -11.91
C ARG A 160 -16.75 2.41 -10.54
N GLN A 161 -15.97 1.38 -10.19
CA GLN A 161 -16.18 0.61 -8.95
C GLN A 161 -14.91 0.37 -8.14
N LEU A 162 -13.74 0.20 -8.77
CA LEU A 162 -12.52 -0.18 -8.05
C LEU A 162 -11.85 1.01 -7.36
N THR A 163 -11.65 2.14 -8.06
CA THR A 163 -10.86 3.26 -7.51
C THR A 163 -11.48 3.89 -6.26
N GLY A 164 -12.81 3.96 -6.19
CA GLY A 164 -13.55 4.38 -4.98
C GLY A 164 -13.44 3.41 -3.79
N ARG A 165 -13.19 2.11 -4.02
CA ARG A 165 -12.96 1.13 -2.93
C ARG A 165 -11.58 1.25 -2.28
N PHE A 166 -10.63 1.93 -2.93
CA PHE A 166 -9.24 2.08 -2.48
C PHE A 166 -8.84 3.55 -2.23
N SER A 167 -9.80 4.45 -2.05
CA SER A 167 -9.57 5.80 -1.52
C SER A 167 -10.68 6.31 -0.59
N PHE A 168 -10.35 7.20 0.34
CA PHE A 168 -11.33 8.02 1.08
C PHE A 168 -11.70 9.32 0.32
N LYS A 169 -11.32 9.43 -0.96
CA LYS A 169 -11.46 10.63 -1.79
C LYS A 169 -12.33 10.32 -3.00
N SER A 170 -13.04 11.31 -3.56
CA SER A 170 -13.86 11.07 -4.76
C SER A 170 -13.01 10.48 -5.87
N ALA A 171 -13.56 9.49 -6.58
CA ALA A 171 -12.85 8.69 -7.57
C ALA A 171 -12.14 9.56 -8.62
N ASP A 172 -12.84 10.60 -9.10
CA ASP A 172 -12.41 11.59 -10.10
C ASP A 172 -11.08 12.26 -9.73
N TRP A 173 -10.90 12.53 -8.44
CA TRP A 173 -9.74 13.25 -7.89
C TRP A 173 -8.69 12.31 -7.28
N THR A 174 -8.73 11.00 -7.61
CA THR A 174 -7.73 10.03 -7.17
C THR A 174 -6.52 9.96 -8.11
N PHE A 175 -5.35 9.64 -7.53
CA PHE A 175 -4.19 9.21 -8.30
C PHE A 175 -4.49 7.96 -9.17
N TYR A 176 -5.43 7.11 -8.76
CA TYR A 176 -5.81 5.90 -9.52
C TYR A 176 -6.49 6.24 -10.85
N ASN A 177 -7.52 7.09 -10.86
CA ASN A 177 -8.13 7.57 -12.12
C ASN A 177 -7.16 8.45 -12.92
N PHE A 178 -6.36 9.30 -12.27
CA PHE A 178 -5.31 10.08 -12.95
C PHE A 178 -4.31 9.18 -13.71
N PHE A 179 -3.80 8.11 -13.09
CA PHE A 179 -2.90 7.16 -13.74
C PHE A 179 -3.56 6.46 -14.92
N PHE A 180 -4.82 6.02 -14.76
CA PHE A 180 -5.58 5.37 -15.83
C PHE A 180 -5.77 6.31 -17.03
N HIS A 181 -6.25 7.54 -16.82
CA HIS A 181 -6.48 8.50 -17.91
C HIS A 181 -5.19 9.04 -18.53
N ARG A 182 -4.08 9.13 -17.79
CA ARG A 182 -2.79 9.62 -18.31
C ARG A 182 -2.05 8.59 -19.15
N PHE A 183 -1.95 7.35 -18.69
CA PHE A 183 -0.96 6.40 -19.22
C PHE A 183 -1.54 5.26 -20.07
N THR A 184 -2.83 4.92 -19.97
CA THR A 184 -3.35 3.70 -20.64
C THR A 184 -3.43 3.81 -22.17
N THR A 185 -3.43 5.01 -22.73
CA THR A 185 -3.44 5.28 -24.17
C THR A 185 -2.02 5.34 -24.77
N SER A 186 -1.03 5.83 -24.01
CA SER A 186 0.36 6.01 -24.43
C SER A 186 1.26 4.82 -24.09
N HIS A 187 0.98 4.12 -22.99
CA HIS A 187 1.82 3.07 -22.41
C HIS A 187 0.99 1.80 -22.15
N PRO A 188 0.77 0.93 -23.16
CA PRO A 188 -0.15 -0.21 -23.07
C PRO A 188 0.13 -1.20 -21.92
N TRP A 189 1.39 -1.31 -21.48
CA TRP A 189 1.74 -2.12 -20.30
C TRP A 189 1.17 -1.59 -18.99
N VAL A 190 0.88 -0.29 -18.89
CA VAL A 190 0.15 0.30 -17.75
C VAL A 190 -1.30 -0.16 -17.76
N LEU A 191 -1.93 -0.24 -18.93
CA LEU A 191 -3.25 -0.85 -19.06
C LEU A 191 -3.21 -2.33 -18.65
N SER A 192 -2.25 -3.12 -19.15
CA SER A 192 -2.08 -4.53 -18.72
C SER A 192 -1.92 -4.67 -17.19
N ALA A 193 -1.11 -3.85 -16.53
CA ALA A 193 -0.97 -3.88 -15.06
C ALA A 193 -2.30 -3.56 -14.34
N ILE A 194 -3.05 -2.56 -14.83
CA ILE A 194 -4.36 -2.19 -14.29
C ILE A 194 -5.39 -3.31 -14.50
N LEU A 195 -5.45 -3.90 -15.69
CA LEU A 195 -6.36 -5.01 -16.03
C LEU A 195 -6.07 -6.25 -15.17
N SER A 196 -4.79 -6.54 -14.89
CA SER A 196 -4.37 -7.62 -14.00
C SER A 196 -4.93 -7.45 -12.57
N TRP A 197 -4.68 -6.29 -11.95
CA TRP A 197 -5.20 -5.98 -10.61
C TRP A 197 -6.74 -5.98 -10.57
N THR A 198 -7.38 -5.42 -11.60
CA THR A 198 -8.84 -5.34 -11.71
C THR A 198 -9.48 -6.73 -11.85
N SER A 199 -8.87 -7.61 -12.65
CA SER A 199 -9.30 -9.00 -12.81
C SER A 199 -9.18 -9.79 -11.50
N ALA A 200 -8.08 -9.62 -10.76
CA ALA A 200 -7.94 -10.24 -9.44
C ALA A 200 -8.98 -9.72 -8.44
N SER A 201 -9.32 -8.43 -8.46
CA SER A 201 -10.40 -7.92 -7.60
C SER A 201 -11.79 -8.44 -7.98
N LEU A 202 -12.05 -8.78 -9.25
CA LEU A 202 -13.28 -9.45 -9.64
C LEU A 202 -13.31 -10.91 -9.17
N PHE A 203 -12.20 -11.63 -9.28
CA PHE A 203 -12.05 -12.98 -8.71
C PHE A 203 -12.26 -13.00 -7.19
N TYR A 204 -11.51 -12.18 -6.43
CA TYR A 204 -11.61 -12.12 -4.97
C TYR A 204 -12.92 -11.50 -4.45
N SER A 205 -13.77 -10.93 -5.32
CA SER A 205 -15.14 -10.54 -4.98
C SER A 205 -16.20 -11.58 -5.39
N GLY A 206 -15.78 -12.81 -5.73
CA GLY A 206 -16.65 -13.92 -6.12
C GLY A 206 -17.30 -13.77 -7.50
N ARG A 207 -16.95 -12.74 -8.28
CA ARG A 207 -17.57 -12.44 -9.58
C ARG A 207 -16.94 -13.23 -10.73
N TRP A 208 -15.65 -13.54 -10.66
CA TRP A 208 -14.91 -14.31 -11.67
C TRP A 208 -14.44 -15.65 -11.08
N LYS A 209 -14.33 -16.69 -11.94
CA LYS A 209 -14.10 -18.07 -11.51
C LYS A 209 -12.63 -18.42 -11.22
N ASP A 210 -11.69 -17.70 -11.83
CA ASP A 210 -10.27 -17.97 -11.75
C ASP A 210 -9.43 -16.69 -11.94
N LEU A 211 -8.10 -16.83 -11.84
CA LEU A 211 -7.11 -15.77 -12.04
C LEU A 211 -6.41 -15.84 -13.41
N VAL A 212 -6.87 -16.62 -14.38
CA VAL A 212 -6.16 -16.83 -15.66
C VAL A 212 -5.98 -15.51 -16.41
N ILE A 213 -7.05 -14.71 -16.51
CA ILE A 213 -7.01 -13.38 -17.16
C ILE A 213 -6.11 -12.40 -16.37
N ALA A 214 -6.12 -12.48 -15.03
CA ALA A 214 -5.29 -11.63 -14.18
C ALA A 214 -3.79 -11.92 -14.40
N ASN A 215 -3.40 -13.20 -14.47
CA ASN A 215 -2.03 -13.62 -14.77
C ASN A 215 -1.65 -13.31 -16.22
N PHE A 216 -2.55 -13.49 -17.19
CA PHE A 216 -2.29 -13.15 -18.60
C PHE A 216 -1.90 -11.67 -18.76
N HIS A 217 -2.65 -10.75 -18.15
CA HIS A 217 -2.30 -9.33 -18.19
C HIS A 217 -1.08 -8.97 -17.32
N TYR A 218 -0.80 -9.72 -16.25
CA TYR A 218 0.43 -9.59 -15.46
C TYR A 218 1.67 -9.88 -16.34
N GLU A 219 1.69 -11.03 -17.01
CA GLU A 219 2.80 -11.45 -17.89
C GLU A 219 2.92 -10.56 -19.15
N GLN A 220 1.81 -10.07 -19.70
CA GLN A 220 1.83 -9.05 -20.77
C GLN A 220 2.55 -7.77 -20.33
N CYS A 221 2.34 -7.31 -19.09
CA CYS A 221 3.00 -6.12 -18.56
C CYS A 221 4.51 -6.38 -18.39
N LEU A 222 4.89 -7.49 -17.75
CA LEU A 222 6.30 -7.86 -17.56
C LEU A 222 7.04 -8.00 -18.89
N SER A 223 6.44 -8.71 -19.86
CA SER A 223 7.02 -8.92 -21.19
C SER A 223 7.32 -7.60 -21.92
N GLN A 224 6.45 -6.60 -21.77
CA GLN A 224 6.65 -5.27 -22.36
C GLN A 224 7.72 -4.46 -21.62
N ILE A 225 7.73 -4.48 -20.29
CA ILE A 225 8.78 -3.83 -19.47
C ILE A 225 10.17 -4.40 -19.82
N ILE A 226 10.28 -5.73 -19.88
CA ILE A 226 11.52 -6.44 -20.26
C ILE A 226 11.99 -6.04 -21.66
N LYS A 227 11.06 -6.00 -22.63
CA LYS A 227 11.34 -5.63 -24.03
C LYS A 227 11.88 -4.20 -24.18
N ILE A 228 11.47 -3.28 -23.32
CA ILE A 228 11.84 -1.85 -23.38
C ILE A 228 13.15 -1.59 -22.62
N TYR A 229 13.24 -2.09 -21.39
CA TYR A 229 14.35 -1.78 -20.48
C TYR A 229 15.48 -2.82 -20.47
N GLY A 230 15.34 -3.94 -21.19
CA GLY A 230 16.38 -4.98 -21.30
C GLY A 230 16.67 -5.72 -19.99
N ARG A 231 15.73 -5.67 -19.03
CA ARG A 231 15.86 -6.19 -17.67
C ARG A 231 14.56 -6.82 -17.20
N SER A 232 14.63 -8.05 -16.70
CA SER A 232 13.60 -8.67 -15.87
C SER A 232 13.80 -8.30 -14.39
N PHE A 233 12.80 -8.58 -13.56
CA PHE A 233 12.96 -8.44 -12.11
C PHE A 233 13.90 -9.53 -11.56
N ASP A 234 13.98 -10.70 -12.21
CA ASP A 234 14.89 -11.79 -11.86
C ASP A 234 16.38 -11.46 -12.14
N ASP A 235 16.67 -10.64 -13.17
CA ASP A 235 18.03 -10.14 -13.43
C ASP A 235 18.58 -9.27 -12.29
N VAL A 236 17.69 -8.56 -11.58
CA VAL A 236 18.04 -7.72 -10.42
C VAL A 236 18.07 -8.57 -9.15
N GLU A 237 17.06 -9.43 -8.94
CA GLU A 237 16.98 -10.36 -7.81
C GLU A 237 18.23 -11.24 -7.69
N SER A 238 18.67 -11.84 -8.80
CA SER A 238 19.85 -12.72 -8.86
C SER A 238 21.19 -12.05 -8.54
N ARG A 239 21.21 -10.71 -8.44
CA ARG A 239 22.40 -9.90 -8.12
C ARG A 239 22.32 -9.26 -6.74
N TRP A 240 21.15 -9.26 -6.10
CA TRP A 240 20.93 -8.62 -4.82
C TRP A 240 21.71 -9.32 -3.69
N PRO A 241 22.32 -8.59 -2.73
CA PRO A 241 22.37 -7.14 -2.55
C PRO A 241 23.61 -6.47 -3.16
N LEU A 242 24.37 -7.17 -4.04
CA LEU A 242 25.58 -6.61 -4.65
C LEU A 242 25.20 -5.47 -5.59
N SER A 243 25.57 -4.25 -5.22
CA SER A 243 25.26 -3.03 -5.97
C SER A 243 25.94 -3.02 -7.34
N TYR A 244 25.20 -3.46 -8.36
CA TYR A 244 25.51 -3.13 -9.75
C TYR A 244 25.46 -1.61 -9.90
N ASP A 245 26.46 -1.01 -10.55
CA ASP A 245 26.60 0.45 -10.62
C ASP A 245 25.43 1.09 -11.40
N PRO A 246 24.50 1.81 -10.73
CA PRO A 246 23.33 2.39 -11.37
C PRO A 246 23.69 3.59 -12.27
N VAL A 247 24.92 4.11 -12.20
CA VAL A 247 25.45 5.11 -13.13
C VAL A 247 25.69 4.50 -14.53
N THR A 248 25.86 3.17 -14.62
CA THR A 248 26.10 2.47 -15.89
C THR A 248 24.83 2.04 -16.63
N ASP A 249 23.66 2.09 -16.00
CA ASP A 249 22.41 1.60 -16.61
C ASP A 249 21.84 2.59 -17.63
N ARG A 250 22.30 2.45 -18.88
CA ARG A 250 21.92 3.30 -20.01
C ARG A 250 20.44 3.22 -20.37
N HIS A 251 19.74 2.13 -20.05
CA HIS A 251 18.33 1.98 -20.42
C HIS A 251 17.45 2.90 -19.58
N PHE A 252 17.60 2.89 -18.25
CA PHE A 252 16.88 3.83 -17.38
C PHE A 252 17.42 5.27 -17.48
N SER A 253 18.72 5.45 -17.73
CA SER A 253 19.33 6.79 -17.82
C SER A 253 18.92 7.58 -19.06
N ALA A 254 18.48 6.91 -20.14
CA ALA A 254 18.08 7.51 -21.42
C ALA A 254 16.55 7.51 -21.66
N ALA A 255 15.76 6.87 -20.79
CA ALA A 255 14.31 6.85 -20.88
C ALA A 255 13.70 8.23 -20.58
N SER A 256 12.52 8.53 -21.13
CA SER A 256 11.84 9.79 -20.79
C SER A 256 11.31 9.76 -19.35
N THR A 257 11.06 10.94 -18.76
CA THR A 257 10.42 10.99 -17.45
C THR A 257 9.03 10.35 -17.46
N GLU A 258 8.30 10.41 -18.57
CA GLU A 258 6.97 9.82 -18.67
C GLU A 258 7.01 8.28 -18.76
N ASP A 259 8.04 7.70 -19.40
CA ASP A 259 8.21 6.25 -19.46
C ASP A 259 8.61 5.65 -18.10
N ILE A 260 9.41 6.38 -17.31
CA ILE A 260 9.74 6.00 -15.94
C ILE A 260 8.55 6.23 -15.00
N ASP A 261 7.78 7.31 -15.17
CA ASP A 261 6.50 7.48 -14.44
C ASP A 261 5.55 6.30 -14.73
N ALA A 262 5.40 5.91 -15.99
CA ALA A 262 4.61 4.76 -16.42
C ALA A 262 5.14 3.43 -15.84
N LEU A 263 6.46 3.22 -15.83
CA LEU A 263 7.10 2.05 -15.21
C LEU A 263 6.76 1.94 -13.71
N PHE A 264 6.86 3.04 -12.96
CA PHE A 264 6.50 3.08 -11.55
C PHE A 264 5.01 2.76 -11.34
N VAL A 265 4.13 3.32 -12.16
CA VAL A 265 2.68 3.05 -12.13
C VAL A 265 2.37 1.58 -12.43
N SER A 266 2.99 0.96 -13.44
CA SER A 266 2.85 -0.48 -13.71
C SER A 266 3.32 -1.32 -12.53
N CYS A 267 4.56 -1.13 -12.06
CA CYS A 267 5.08 -1.86 -10.90
C CYS A 267 4.22 -1.70 -9.65
N PHE A 268 3.56 -0.55 -9.48
CA PHE A 268 2.62 -0.33 -8.39
C PHE A 268 1.34 -1.17 -8.52
N PHE A 269 0.71 -1.22 -9.70
CA PHE A 269 -0.46 -2.07 -9.91
C PHE A 269 -0.14 -3.57 -9.88
N LEU A 270 1.04 -3.98 -10.37
CA LEU A 270 1.55 -5.35 -10.20
C LEU A 270 1.73 -5.69 -8.71
N ALA A 271 2.34 -4.80 -7.92
CA ALA A 271 2.48 -5.01 -6.47
C ALA A 271 1.14 -5.06 -5.71
N LEU A 272 0.10 -4.33 -6.17
CA LEU A 272 -1.25 -4.47 -5.62
C LEU A 272 -1.91 -5.81 -5.99
N PHE A 273 -1.71 -6.28 -7.23
CA PHE A 273 -2.12 -7.62 -7.64
C PHE A 273 -1.41 -8.70 -6.80
N ASP A 274 -0.09 -8.61 -6.64
CA ASP A 274 0.69 -9.56 -5.85
C ASP A 274 0.34 -9.51 -4.36
N GLN A 275 -0.02 -8.35 -3.81
CA GLN A 275 -0.55 -8.25 -2.45
C GLN A 275 -1.89 -8.99 -2.33
N MET A 276 -2.82 -8.79 -3.28
CA MET A 276 -4.11 -9.48 -3.29
C MET A 276 -4.00 -10.99 -3.54
N ALA A 277 -3.01 -11.42 -4.32
CA ALA A 277 -2.67 -12.82 -4.57
C ALA A 277 -1.72 -13.41 -3.51
N ALA A 278 -1.32 -12.62 -2.51
CA ALA A 278 -0.34 -12.95 -1.46
C ALA A 278 0.96 -13.59 -1.98
N ARG A 279 1.63 -12.95 -2.94
CA ARG A 279 2.87 -13.42 -3.60
C ARG A 279 4.13 -12.74 -3.03
N PRO A 280 4.68 -13.19 -1.89
CA PRO A 280 5.76 -12.52 -1.16
C PRO A 280 6.99 -12.26 -2.04
N SER A 281 7.43 -13.29 -2.77
CA SER A 281 8.60 -13.24 -3.64
C SER A 281 8.46 -12.24 -4.79
N HIS A 282 7.27 -12.02 -5.32
CA HIS A 282 7.06 -11.12 -6.47
C HIS A 282 7.11 -9.65 -6.02
N ILE A 283 6.51 -9.34 -4.86
CA ILE A 283 6.60 -8.02 -4.23
C ILE A 283 8.06 -7.70 -3.83
N LYS A 284 8.79 -8.66 -3.22
CA LYS A 284 10.22 -8.50 -2.88
C LYS A 284 11.06 -8.12 -4.12
N LYS A 285 10.86 -8.82 -5.24
CA LYS A 285 11.48 -8.52 -6.55
C LYS A 285 11.12 -7.12 -7.05
N ILE A 286 9.84 -6.71 -6.98
CA ILE A 286 9.39 -5.36 -7.38
C ILE A 286 10.08 -4.27 -6.55
N PHE A 287 10.19 -4.44 -5.22
CA PHE A 287 10.86 -3.45 -4.37
C PHE A 287 12.35 -3.32 -4.70
N ARG A 288 13.05 -4.44 -4.93
CA ARG A 288 14.48 -4.44 -5.32
C ARG A 288 14.69 -3.84 -6.70
N PHE A 289 13.82 -4.14 -7.66
CA PHE A 289 13.84 -3.53 -9.00
C PHE A 289 13.59 -2.01 -8.96
N ILE A 290 12.58 -1.54 -8.23
CA ILE A 290 12.33 -0.09 -8.09
C ILE A 290 13.43 0.60 -7.26
N SER A 291 14.03 -0.07 -6.28
CA SER A 291 15.21 0.42 -5.56
C SER A 291 16.41 0.63 -6.48
N HIS A 292 16.68 -0.29 -7.42
CA HIS A 292 17.69 -0.11 -8.47
C HIS A 292 17.39 1.12 -9.34
N VAL A 293 16.16 1.24 -9.85
CA VAL A 293 15.76 2.37 -10.71
C VAL A 293 15.81 3.72 -9.96
N LEU A 294 15.49 3.74 -8.66
CA LEU A 294 15.59 4.94 -7.80
C LEU A 294 17.05 5.39 -7.54
N GLN A 295 18.03 4.51 -7.71
CA GLN A 295 19.45 4.84 -7.51
C GLN A 295 20.10 5.45 -8.78
N VAL A 296 19.47 5.35 -9.95
CA VAL A 296 19.94 5.96 -11.20
C VAL A 296 19.95 7.49 -11.06
N PRO A 297 21.09 8.19 -11.25
CA PRO A 297 21.21 9.62 -10.89
C PRO A 297 20.15 10.52 -11.53
N ASN A 298 19.89 10.37 -12.84
CA ASN A 298 18.90 11.15 -13.57
C ASN A 298 17.46 10.99 -13.03
N ILE A 299 17.15 9.86 -12.41
CA ILE A 299 15.84 9.60 -11.80
C ILE A 299 15.84 10.14 -10.36
N ARG A 300 16.87 9.81 -9.57
CA ARG A 300 17.04 10.23 -8.18
C ARG A 300 17.00 11.75 -7.99
N HIS A 301 17.64 12.50 -8.87
CA HIS A 301 17.66 13.98 -8.81
C HIS A 301 16.36 14.63 -9.31
N ASN A 302 15.51 13.92 -10.07
CA ASN A 302 14.26 14.43 -10.64
C ASN A 302 13.02 13.79 -10.00
N MET A 303 13.08 13.52 -8.69
CA MET A 303 11.99 12.92 -7.92
C MET A 303 10.87 13.93 -7.61
N GLY A 304 9.88 14.00 -8.51
CA GLY A 304 8.63 14.73 -8.30
C GLY A 304 7.39 13.94 -8.73
N GLY A 305 6.21 14.49 -8.45
CA GLY A 305 4.96 14.05 -9.07
C GLY A 305 4.62 12.58 -8.84
N VAL A 306 4.47 11.84 -9.96
CA VAL A 306 4.08 10.42 -9.99
C VAL A 306 5.09 9.53 -9.27
N ARG A 307 6.39 9.59 -9.63
CA ARG A 307 7.45 8.77 -9.03
C ARG A 307 7.54 8.96 -7.53
N SER A 308 7.52 10.22 -7.08
CA SER A 308 7.52 10.56 -5.65
C SER A 308 6.27 10.02 -4.94
N ARG A 309 5.08 10.09 -5.56
CA ARG A 309 3.85 9.53 -4.97
C ARG A 309 3.95 8.02 -4.81
N VAL A 310 4.30 7.33 -5.89
CA VAL A 310 4.37 5.87 -5.93
C VAL A 310 5.45 5.34 -4.98
N SER A 311 6.59 6.02 -4.88
CA SER A 311 7.65 5.65 -3.93
C SER A 311 7.21 5.71 -2.46
N THR A 312 6.40 6.71 -2.06
CA THR A 312 5.83 6.72 -0.70
C THR A 312 4.94 5.50 -0.43
N TRP A 313 4.21 5.02 -1.45
CA TRP A 313 3.37 3.84 -1.35
C TRP A 313 4.17 2.53 -1.31
N PHE A 314 5.22 2.39 -2.13
CA PHE A 314 6.13 1.25 -2.02
C PHE A 314 6.81 1.21 -0.65
N CYS A 315 7.28 2.34 -0.12
CA CYS A 315 7.86 2.40 1.22
C CYS A 315 6.84 2.02 2.32
N THR A 316 5.56 2.36 2.16
CA THR A 316 4.49 1.90 3.07
C THR A 316 4.34 0.38 3.02
N LEU A 317 4.34 -0.23 1.83
CA LEU A 317 4.20 -1.68 1.67
C LEU A 317 5.43 -2.44 2.19
N GLU A 318 6.64 -1.97 1.88
CA GLU A 318 7.92 -2.51 2.35
C GLU A 318 8.03 -2.45 3.89
N SER A 319 7.70 -1.31 4.49
CA SER A 319 7.79 -1.15 5.94
C SER A 319 6.70 -1.93 6.69
N LYS A 320 5.50 -2.09 6.10
CA LYS A 320 4.44 -2.97 6.61
C LYS A 320 4.85 -4.44 6.54
N ALA A 321 5.44 -4.90 5.43
CA ALA A 321 5.97 -6.25 5.31
C ALA A 321 7.06 -6.54 6.37
N SER A 322 7.81 -5.51 6.76
CA SER A 322 8.85 -5.55 7.78
C SER A 322 8.33 -5.48 9.24
N ALA A 323 7.01 -5.56 9.47
CA ALA A 323 6.42 -5.43 10.81
C ALA A 323 6.54 -6.70 11.69
N PHE A 324 6.92 -7.84 11.12
CA PHE A 324 7.10 -9.10 11.84
C PHE A 324 8.43 -9.81 11.60
N GLN A 325 9.11 -9.54 10.48
CA GLN A 325 10.46 -10.03 10.16
C GLN A 325 11.31 -8.86 9.63
N PRO A 326 12.64 -8.83 9.85
CA PRO A 326 13.51 -7.83 9.23
C PRO A 326 13.40 -7.89 7.71
N GLY A 327 13.30 -6.73 7.07
CA GLY A 327 13.27 -6.59 5.61
C GLY A 327 14.38 -5.67 5.11
N ASP A 328 14.68 -5.74 3.82
CA ASP A 328 15.84 -5.07 3.19
C ASP A 328 15.83 -3.53 3.28
N ARG A 329 14.67 -2.91 3.53
CA ARG A 329 14.44 -1.45 3.50
C ARG A 329 14.91 -0.79 2.18
N ALA A 330 14.88 -1.55 1.08
CA ALA A 330 15.48 -1.22 -0.20
C ALA A 330 14.92 0.09 -0.80
N ILE A 331 13.61 0.34 -0.69
CA ILE A 331 12.96 1.56 -1.14
C ILE A 331 13.33 2.73 -0.22
N LEU A 332 13.24 2.54 1.10
CA LEU A 332 13.59 3.59 2.06
C LEU A 332 15.05 4.05 1.92
N CYS A 333 15.97 3.10 1.75
CA CYS A 333 17.39 3.38 1.54
C CYS A 333 17.65 4.12 0.22
N ALA A 334 17.04 3.69 -0.89
CA ALA A 334 17.19 4.36 -2.19
C ALA A 334 16.67 5.80 -2.20
N LEU A 335 15.58 6.07 -1.46
CA LEU A 335 15.06 7.43 -1.27
C LEU A 335 16.00 8.34 -0.44
N GLY A 336 16.93 7.78 0.33
CA GLY A 336 17.77 8.53 1.28
C GLY A 336 17.21 8.59 2.70
N GLY A 337 16.52 7.53 3.14
CA GLY A 337 16.00 7.41 4.51
C GLY A 337 14.74 8.23 4.78
N ARG A 338 14.47 8.49 6.06
CA ARG A 338 13.24 9.19 6.53
C ARG A 338 13.09 10.57 5.89
N GLU A 339 14.16 11.36 5.82
CA GLU A 339 14.12 12.69 5.17
C GLU A 339 13.80 12.60 3.67
N GLY A 340 14.39 11.63 2.96
CA GLY A 340 14.07 11.35 1.56
C GLY A 340 12.62 10.96 1.35
N LEU A 341 12.07 10.10 2.21
CA LEU A 341 10.66 9.69 2.19
C LEU A 341 9.70 10.87 2.43
N ILE A 342 10.00 11.74 3.40
CA ILE A 342 9.18 12.91 3.71
C ILE A 342 9.31 13.98 2.60
N SER A 343 10.50 14.13 2.00
CA SER A 343 10.70 14.94 0.81
C SER A 343 9.85 14.44 -0.37
N ALA A 344 9.82 13.12 -0.63
CA ALA A 344 8.97 12.52 -1.67
C ALA A 344 7.47 12.71 -1.40
N LEU A 345 7.01 12.67 -0.14
CA LEU A 345 5.63 13.01 0.20
C LEU A 345 5.31 14.47 -0.15
N ARG A 346 6.18 15.41 0.21
CA ARG A 346 6.01 16.84 -0.08
C ARG A 346 6.08 17.13 -1.59
N ALA A 347 7.02 16.50 -2.31
CA ALA A 347 7.22 16.64 -3.75
C ALA A 347 6.14 15.97 -4.63
N SER A 348 5.23 15.20 -4.02
CA SER A 348 4.06 14.61 -4.69
C SER A 348 2.71 15.15 -4.20
N TYR A 349 2.70 15.94 -3.13
CA TYR A 349 1.50 16.42 -2.44
C TYR A 349 0.52 17.14 -3.38
N ASP A 350 0.99 18.13 -4.13
CA ASP A 350 0.15 19.02 -4.94
C ASP A 350 -0.02 18.57 -6.41
N THR A 351 0.48 17.37 -6.77
CA THR A 351 0.49 16.86 -8.15
C THR A 351 -0.88 16.95 -8.83
N LEU A 352 -1.93 16.49 -8.16
CA LEU A 352 -3.28 16.50 -8.72
C LEU A 352 -3.87 17.92 -8.76
N GLN A 353 -3.50 18.78 -7.80
CA GLN A 353 -3.92 20.18 -7.77
C GLN A 353 -3.30 20.95 -8.95
N LYS A 354 -2.04 20.64 -9.31
CA LYS A 354 -1.36 21.18 -10.51
C LYS A 354 -1.93 20.65 -11.82
N VAL A 355 -2.20 19.34 -11.91
CA VAL A 355 -2.71 18.69 -13.13
C VAL A 355 -4.13 19.14 -13.46
N TYR A 356 -5.04 19.09 -12.50
CA TYR A 356 -6.45 19.47 -12.72
C TYR A 356 -6.66 20.99 -12.60
N SER A 357 -5.75 21.70 -11.92
CA SER A 357 -5.69 23.16 -11.87
C SER A 357 -7.04 23.79 -11.49
N VAL A 358 -7.71 24.45 -12.44
CA VAL A 358 -9.00 25.14 -12.25
C VAL A 358 -10.15 24.18 -11.89
N THR A 359 -10.20 22.96 -12.46
CA THR A 359 -11.33 22.03 -12.24
C THR A 359 -11.29 21.34 -10.88
N TYR A 360 -10.17 21.44 -10.16
CA TYR A 360 -9.96 20.77 -8.89
C TYR A 360 -10.72 21.48 -7.74
N PRO A 361 -11.60 20.81 -6.97
CA PRO A 361 -12.43 21.49 -5.97
C PRO A 361 -11.64 22.09 -4.79
N ASP A 362 -12.05 23.27 -4.30
CA ASP A 362 -11.42 23.90 -3.13
C ASP A 362 -11.58 23.10 -1.83
N GLU A 363 -12.64 22.31 -1.71
CA GLU A 363 -12.81 21.36 -0.61
C GLU A 363 -11.75 20.26 -0.67
N GLU A 364 -11.42 19.77 -1.86
CA GLU A 364 -10.33 18.81 -2.06
C GLU A 364 -8.97 19.48 -1.78
N ARG A 365 -8.76 20.75 -2.18
CA ARG A 365 -7.55 21.53 -1.79
C ARG A 365 -7.45 21.75 -0.28
N ARG A 366 -8.57 21.92 0.43
CA ARG A 366 -8.62 22.12 1.89
C ARG A 366 -8.34 20.80 2.62
N ALA A 367 -9.04 19.73 2.27
CA ALA A 367 -8.88 18.42 2.87
C ALA A 367 -7.49 17.80 2.60
N ASP A 368 -6.89 18.04 1.42
CA ASP A 368 -5.50 17.67 1.16
C ASP A 368 -4.53 18.37 2.13
N ARG A 369 -4.66 19.69 2.32
CA ARG A 369 -3.78 20.47 3.22
C ARG A 369 -3.84 19.94 4.65
N LEU A 370 -5.04 19.62 5.14
CA LEU A 370 -5.25 19.04 6.47
C LEU A 370 -4.74 17.59 6.57
N GLN A 371 -4.80 16.81 5.49
CA GLN A 371 -4.27 15.44 5.46
C GLN A 371 -2.74 15.37 5.39
N LEU A 372 -2.04 16.34 4.80
CA LEU A 372 -0.57 16.29 4.63
C LEU A 372 0.21 15.97 5.93
N PRO A 373 0.00 16.66 7.08
CA PRO A 373 0.70 16.31 8.32
C PRO A 373 0.32 14.93 8.87
N LEU A 374 -0.94 14.50 8.69
CA LEU A 374 -1.40 13.16 9.08
C LEU A 374 -0.72 12.07 8.23
N LEU A 375 -0.61 12.29 6.92
CA LEU A 375 0.07 11.41 5.97
C LEU A 375 1.58 11.34 6.24
N GLN A 376 2.21 12.44 6.68
CA GLN A 376 3.60 12.41 7.13
C GLN A 376 3.74 11.45 8.32
N ARG A 377 2.92 11.64 9.37
CA ARG A 377 2.97 10.79 10.57
C ARG A 377 2.62 9.32 10.31
N ILE A 378 1.76 9.04 9.32
CA ILE A 378 1.49 7.66 8.86
C ILE A 378 2.76 7.04 8.28
N LEU A 379 3.49 7.73 7.40
CA LEU A 379 4.74 7.22 6.85
C LEU A 379 5.80 7.01 7.95
N GLU A 380 5.93 7.95 8.87
CA GLU A 380 6.88 7.89 9.99
C GLU A 380 6.60 6.69 10.92
N LEU A 381 5.34 6.46 11.32
CA LEU A 381 4.96 5.30 12.12
C LEU A 381 5.08 3.98 11.34
N THR A 382 4.86 3.98 10.02
CA THR A 382 5.07 2.76 9.22
C THR A 382 6.56 2.40 9.17
N VAL A 383 7.46 3.37 9.04
CA VAL A 383 8.90 3.15 9.12
C VAL A 383 9.31 2.71 10.54
N LEU A 384 8.71 3.29 11.59
CA LEU A 384 9.00 2.94 12.99
C LEU A 384 8.65 1.48 13.32
N LEU A 385 7.64 0.88 12.67
CA LEU A 385 7.38 -0.56 12.75
C LEU A 385 8.56 -1.40 12.22
N SER A 386 9.19 -0.97 11.12
CA SER A 386 10.40 -1.61 10.60
C SER A 386 11.62 -1.38 11.51
N ASP A 387 11.72 -0.22 12.17
CA ASP A 387 12.78 0.05 13.14
C ASP A 387 12.63 -0.84 14.40
N ILE A 388 11.41 -1.05 14.90
CA ILE A 388 11.11 -1.97 16.02
C ILE A 388 11.55 -3.40 15.70
N THR A 389 11.20 -3.91 14.51
CA THR A 389 11.60 -5.26 14.08
C THR A 389 13.11 -5.37 13.86
N GLN A 390 13.74 -4.32 13.35
CA GLN A 390 15.18 -4.28 13.13
C GLN A 390 15.96 -4.30 14.47
N GLU A 391 15.58 -3.47 15.43
CA GLU A 391 16.19 -3.39 16.77
C GLU A 391 16.16 -4.76 17.47
N LYS A 392 15.01 -5.46 17.44
CA LYS A 392 14.86 -6.83 17.96
C LYS A 392 15.85 -7.84 17.36
N SER A 393 16.27 -7.63 16.11
CA SER A 393 17.17 -8.54 15.40
C SER A 393 18.66 -8.23 15.60
N LEU A 394 19.00 -7.13 16.26
CA LEU A 394 20.37 -6.81 16.64
C LEU A 394 20.82 -7.68 17.85
N PRO A 395 22.13 -7.97 17.99
CA PRO A 395 22.68 -8.48 19.23
C PRO A 395 22.36 -7.53 20.39
N ALA A 396 22.15 -8.07 21.60
CA ALA A 396 21.74 -7.30 22.78
C ALA A 396 22.71 -6.13 23.08
N GLY A 397 22.30 -4.92 22.69
CA GLY A 397 23.06 -3.69 22.86
C GLY A 397 22.86 -3.02 24.21
N ASP A 398 23.30 -1.78 24.31
CA ASP A 398 23.18 -0.91 25.48
C ASP A 398 21.74 -0.40 25.76
N GLY A 399 20.78 -0.78 24.91
CA GLY A 399 19.38 -0.35 24.98
C GLY A 399 19.09 1.01 24.34
N ALA A 400 20.08 1.71 23.79
CA ALA A 400 19.91 3.07 23.27
C ALA A 400 18.93 3.15 22.08
N GLY A 401 18.88 2.12 21.23
CA GLY A 401 17.91 2.04 20.13
C GLY A 401 16.47 1.85 20.63
N ILE A 402 16.25 0.94 21.58
CA ILE A 402 14.96 0.79 22.29
C ILE A 402 14.51 2.12 22.93
N SER A 403 15.41 2.82 23.63
CA SER A 403 15.10 4.14 24.22
C SER A 403 14.74 5.19 23.16
N LYS A 404 15.45 5.22 22.03
CA LYS A 404 15.17 6.12 20.91
C LYS A 404 13.81 5.82 20.25
N ILE A 405 13.44 4.55 20.13
CA ILE A 405 12.13 4.12 19.60
C ILE A 405 11.01 4.54 20.54
N ARG A 406 11.16 4.32 21.87
CA ARG A 406 10.20 4.77 22.90
C ARG A 406 9.98 6.28 22.82
N ALA A 407 11.04 7.08 22.83
CA ALA A 407 10.95 8.53 22.69
C ALA A 407 10.27 8.98 21.37
N SER A 408 10.44 8.23 20.28
CA SER A 408 9.72 8.50 19.03
C SER A 408 8.23 8.18 19.14
N LEU A 409 7.83 7.11 19.84
CA LEU A 409 6.43 6.79 20.11
C LEU A 409 5.78 7.86 21.01
N ASP A 410 6.47 8.30 22.06
CA ASP A 410 5.99 9.36 22.97
C ASP A 410 5.75 10.69 22.22
N ALA A 411 6.65 11.05 21.30
CA ALA A 411 6.50 12.21 20.43
C ALA A 411 5.37 12.06 19.38
N HIS A 412 4.99 10.82 19.02
CA HIS A 412 3.80 10.56 18.21
C HIS A 412 2.50 10.60 19.04
N ALA A 413 2.56 10.19 20.32
CA ALA A 413 1.43 10.25 21.26
C ALA A 413 1.01 11.70 21.55
N GLN A 414 1.95 12.54 22.02
CA GLN A 414 1.71 13.95 22.31
C GLN A 414 1.12 14.71 21.11
N ALA A 415 1.56 14.36 19.90
CA ALA A 415 1.09 14.96 18.66
C ALA A 415 -0.26 14.40 18.16
N LEU A 416 -0.69 13.23 18.64
CA LEU A 416 -2.04 12.70 18.41
C LEU A 416 -3.04 13.36 19.36
N ASP A 417 -2.67 13.55 20.63
CA ASP A 417 -3.49 14.23 21.63
C ASP A 417 -3.78 15.67 21.18
N ALA A 418 -2.74 16.46 20.88
CA ALA A 418 -2.87 17.83 20.34
C ALA A 418 -3.57 17.92 18.96
N ALA A 419 -3.67 16.81 18.21
CA ALA A 419 -4.46 16.76 16.98
C ALA A 419 -5.94 16.40 17.23
N THR A 420 -6.26 15.80 18.38
CA THR A 420 -7.62 15.37 18.77
C THR A 420 -8.46 16.55 19.24
N GLU A 421 -7.83 17.58 19.80
CA GLU A 421 -8.45 18.85 20.22
C GLU A 421 -8.85 19.76 19.03
N ASN A 422 -8.64 19.32 17.79
CA ASN A 422 -8.82 20.15 16.60
C ASN A 422 -10.13 19.83 15.85
N GLU A 423 -11.07 20.79 15.84
CA GLU A 423 -12.40 20.67 15.21
C GLU A 423 -12.36 20.41 13.69
N SER A 424 -11.23 20.66 13.00
CA SER A 424 -11.11 20.45 11.54
C SER A 424 -11.10 18.97 11.09
N LEU A 425 -11.17 18.02 12.02
CA LEU A 425 -11.24 16.58 11.75
C LEU A 425 -12.64 16.13 11.28
N THR A 426 -13.00 16.51 10.06
CA THR A 426 -14.25 16.11 9.37
C THR A 426 -13.98 15.24 8.13
N GLY A 427 -15.01 14.53 7.65
CA GLY A 427 -14.98 13.74 6.40
C GLY A 427 -13.74 12.87 6.23
N ARG A 428 -13.09 12.96 5.04
CA ARG A 428 -11.88 12.19 4.74
C ARG A 428 -10.66 12.53 5.60
N VAL A 429 -10.63 13.70 6.23
CA VAL A 429 -9.55 14.07 7.18
C VAL A 429 -9.69 13.22 8.43
N ARG A 430 -10.90 13.13 8.99
CA ARG A 430 -11.25 12.28 10.14
C ARG A 430 -10.90 10.80 9.91
N SER A 431 -11.22 10.26 8.74
CA SER A 431 -10.86 8.88 8.38
C SER A 431 -9.34 8.67 8.27
N THR A 432 -8.58 9.70 7.91
CA THR A 432 -7.11 9.63 7.86
C THR A 432 -6.50 9.71 9.26
N TRP A 433 -7.06 10.54 10.15
CA TRP A 433 -6.69 10.58 11.57
C TRP A 433 -7.02 9.26 12.29
N LEU A 434 -8.18 8.64 12.01
CA LEU A 434 -8.52 7.30 12.51
C LEU A 434 -7.49 6.25 12.04
N VAL A 435 -7.07 6.28 10.77
CA VAL A 435 -6.02 5.37 10.25
C VAL A 435 -4.66 5.62 10.91
N LEU A 436 -4.29 6.88 11.16
CA LEU A 436 -3.09 7.24 11.92
C LEU A 436 -3.15 6.70 13.36
N LEU A 437 -4.30 6.84 14.03
CA LEU A 437 -4.52 6.34 15.38
C LEU A 437 -4.43 4.81 15.44
N ALA A 438 -5.03 4.08 14.49
CA ALA A 438 -4.87 2.64 14.38
C ALA A 438 -3.39 2.24 14.26
N LEU A 439 -2.63 2.93 13.40
CA LEU A 439 -1.22 2.65 13.17
C LEU A 439 -0.33 2.96 14.38
N TYR A 440 -0.62 4.02 15.14
CA TYR A 440 0.07 4.31 16.40
C TYR A 440 -0.13 3.19 17.44
N ASN A 441 -1.37 2.78 17.68
CA ASN A 441 -1.67 1.67 18.60
C ASN A 441 -1.05 0.34 18.09
N THR A 442 -0.96 0.15 16.77
CA THR A 442 -0.24 -0.98 16.14
C THR A 442 1.26 -0.96 16.47
N ALA A 443 1.89 0.22 16.46
CA ALA A 443 3.30 0.40 16.80
C ALA A 443 3.59 0.18 18.29
N GLU A 444 2.68 0.59 19.19
CA GLU A 444 2.76 0.30 20.63
C GLU A 444 2.69 -1.20 20.93
N ILE A 445 1.77 -1.93 20.28
CA ILE A 445 1.70 -3.40 20.36
C ILE A 445 3.00 -4.02 19.84
N SER A 446 3.55 -3.50 18.72
CA SER A 446 4.82 -3.98 18.18
C SER A 446 5.98 -3.76 19.16
N PHE A 447 6.08 -2.57 19.75
CA PHE A 447 7.10 -2.21 20.73
C PHE A 447 7.09 -3.16 21.93
N SER A 448 5.93 -3.35 22.57
CA SER A 448 5.77 -4.28 23.68
C SER A 448 6.11 -5.72 23.28
N ARG A 449 5.54 -6.23 22.17
CA ARG A 449 5.75 -7.64 21.78
C ARG A 449 7.17 -7.96 21.31
N ASN A 450 7.84 -7.02 20.64
CA ASN A 450 9.16 -7.27 20.04
C ASN A 450 10.34 -6.85 20.92
N LEU A 451 10.19 -5.81 21.76
CA LEU A 451 11.28 -5.25 22.58
C LEU A 451 11.09 -5.48 24.09
N LEU A 452 9.86 -5.73 24.56
CA LEU A 452 9.54 -6.10 25.94
C LEU A 452 9.10 -7.58 26.03
N THR A 453 9.95 -8.47 25.51
CA THR A 453 9.64 -9.91 25.33
C THR A 453 9.41 -10.69 26.64
N SER A 454 9.79 -10.13 27.79
CA SER A 454 9.55 -10.67 29.14
C SER A 454 8.17 -10.33 29.72
N GLU A 455 7.41 -9.43 29.10
CA GLU A 455 6.07 -9.08 29.56
C GLU A 455 5.06 -10.23 29.39
N PRO A 456 3.99 -10.27 30.22
CA PRO A 456 2.93 -11.25 30.06
C PRO A 456 2.22 -11.11 28.70
N ARG A 457 1.55 -12.19 28.27
CA ARG A 457 0.59 -12.10 27.15
C ARG A 457 -0.45 -11.04 27.46
N HIS A 458 -0.81 -10.23 26.48
CA HIS A 458 -1.84 -9.19 26.58
C HIS A 458 -1.47 -8.02 27.53
N SER A 459 -0.18 -7.66 27.65
CA SER A 459 0.21 -6.41 28.34
C SER A 459 -0.23 -5.16 27.55
N ALA A 460 -0.32 -5.26 26.23
CA ALA A 460 -0.76 -4.18 25.32
C ALA A 460 -2.25 -4.28 24.93
N ASP A 461 -3.06 -5.04 25.68
CA ASP A 461 -4.52 -5.23 25.52
C ASP A 461 -5.27 -3.90 25.31
N ALA A 462 -4.91 -2.85 26.06
CA ALA A 462 -5.51 -1.52 25.94
C ALA A 462 -5.29 -0.86 24.56
N PHE A 463 -4.15 -1.10 23.91
CA PHE A 463 -3.88 -0.62 22.55
C PHE A 463 -4.62 -1.47 21.51
N ALA A 464 -4.71 -2.79 21.73
CA ALA A 464 -5.45 -3.70 20.87
C ALA A 464 -6.96 -3.37 20.83
N VAL A 465 -7.57 -3.14 21.99
CA VAL A 465 -8.98 -2.68 22.10
C VAL A 465 -9.19 -1.33 21.39
N ARG A 466 -8.24 -0.38 21.50
CA ARG A 466 -8.30 0.89 20.77
C ARG A 466 -8.27 0.70 19.24
N VAL A 467 -7.48 -0.22 18.70
CA VAL A 467 -7.50 -0.53 17.26
C VAL A 467 -8.84 -1.09 16.82
N ILE A 468 -9.45 -1.98 17.60
CA ILE A 468 -10.77 -2.57 17.32
C ILE A 468 -11.86 -1.50 17.31
N GLN A 469 -11.89 -0.62 18.32
CA GLN A 469 -12.80 0.52 18.37
C GLN A 469 -12.60 1.49 17.19
N VAL A 470 -11.36 1.68 16.73
CA VAL A 470 -11.06 2.51 15.55
C VAL A 470 -11.52 1.84 14.25
N ALA A 471 -11.38 0.53 14.10
CA ALA A 471 -11.92 -0.21 12.96
C ALA A 471 -13.46 -0.13 12.91
N GLN A 472 -14.13 -0.32 14.04
CA GLN A 472 -15.59 -0.14 14.18
C GLN A 472 -16.03 1.29 13.83
N LYS A 473 -15.31 2.32 14.32
CA LYS A 473 -15.55 3.71 13.95
C LYS A 473 -15.39 3.95 12.45
N LEU A 474 -14.35 3.39 11.82
CA LEU A 474 -14.11 3.51 10.37
C LEU A 474 -15.25 2.90 9.54
N ASP A 475 -15.81 1.77 9.96
CA ASP A 475 -16.96 1.17 9.27
C ASP A 475 -18.23 2.04 9.37
N VAL A 476 -18.52 2.59 10.55
CA VAL A 476 -19.64 3.52 10.73
C VAL A 476 -19.49 4.76 9.84
N HIS A 477 -18.27 5.32 9.74
CA HIS A 477 -17.99 6.50 8.89
C HIS A 477 -18.05 6.24 7.38
N ARG A 478 -18.20 4.98 6.95
CA ARG A 478 -18.23 4.54 5.54
C ARG A 478 -19.62 4.07 5.06
N GLY A 479 -20.62 4.09 5.94
CA GLY A 479 -21.99 3.64 5.65
C GLY A 479 -22.19 2.14 5.92
N GLY A 480 -23.00 1.82 6.92
CA GLY A 480 -23.11 0.51 7.57
C GLY A 480 -23.74 -0.65 6.77
N GLY A 481 -23.69 -0.62 5.43
CA GLY A 481 -24.08 -1.72 4.55
C GLY A 481 -22.86 -2.36 3.88
N THR A 482 -22.64 -2.01 2.61
CA THR A 482 -21.54 -2.51 1.77
C THR A 482 -20.13 -2.16 2.27
N SER A 483 -19.97 -1.24 3.21
CA SER A 483 -18.69 -0.99 3.87
C SER A 483 -18.26 -2.16 4.77
N LEU A 484 -19.20 -2.82 5.46
CA LEU A 484 -18.87 -3.79 6.50
C LEU A 484 -18.09 -5.00 5.98
N SER A 485 -18.24 -5.31 4.68
CA SER A 485 -17.58 -6.43 4.01
C SER A 485 -16.29 -6.07 3.29
N THR A 486 -15.85 -4.80 3.28
CA THR A 486 -14.62 -4.36 2.60
C THR A 486 -13.68 -3.63 3.57
N PRO A 487 -12.36 -3.88 3.53
CA PRO A 487 -11.41 -3.24 4.43
C PRO A 487 -11.34 -1.72 4.22
N PRO A 488 -10.94 -0.92 5.22
CA PRO A 488 -10.82 0.52 5.05
C PRO A 488 -9.78 0.86 3.96
N PRO A 489 -10.05 1.87 3.08
CA PRO A 489 -9.33 2.13 1.83
C PRO A 489 -7.90 2.68 1.99
N THR A 490 -7.02 1.94 2.67
CA THR A 490 -5.62 2.31 2.94
C THR A 490 -4.71 1.10 2.96
N LYS A 491 -3.45 1.30 2.57
CA LYS A 491 -2.47 0.22 2.29
C LYS A 491 -1.94 -0.51 3.55
N ILE A 492 -2.31 -0.04 4.76
CA ILE A 492 -1.81 -0.59 6.03
C ILE A 492 -2.54 -1.86 6.48
N TRP A 493 -3.81 -2.05 6.09
CA TRP A 493 -4.57 -3.26 6.45
C TRP A 493 -4.05 -4.46 5.65
N PRO A 494 -4.01 -5.68 6.23
CA PRO A 494 -4.63 -6.12 7.49
C PRO A 494 -3.86 -5.80 8.79
N LEU A 495 -2.64 -5.25 8.74
CA LEU A 495 -1.70 -5.24 9.89
C LEU A 495 -2.31 -4.79 11.23
N PRO A 496 -3.10 -3.69 11.34
CA PRO A 496 -3.66 -3.28 12.63
C PRO A 496 -4.63 -4.33 13.21
N LEU A 497 -5.47 -4.97 12.40
CA LEU A 497 -6.36 -6.04 12.88
C LEU A 497 -5.53 -7.22 13.41
N VAL A 498 -4.49 -7.64 12.68
CA VAL A 498 -3.65 -8.77 13.11
C VAL A 498 -2.93 -8.47 14.42
N MET A 499 -2.39 -7.26 14.57
CA MET A 499 -1.73 -6.83 15.81
C MET A 499 -2.72 -6.72 16.98
N ALA A 500 -3.94 -6.25 16.72
CA ALA A 500 -4.99 -6.26 17.73
C ALA A 500 -5.38 -7.69 18.13
N ALA A 501 -5.54 -8.61 17.16
CA ALA A 501 -5.98 -9.97 17.42
C ALA A 501 -4.96 -10.77 18.25
N ILE A 502 -3.66 -10.69 17.94
CA ILE A 502 -2.63 -11.42 18.70
C ILE A 502 -2.43 -10.89 20.13
N GLU A 503 -2.85 -9.66 20.41
CA GLU A 503 -2.60 -9.00 21.70
C GLU A 503 -3.85 -8.78 22.56
N VAL A 504 -5.06 -8.74 21.99
CA VAL A 504 -6.30 -8.57 22.77
C VAL A 504 -6.58 -9.80 23.65
N ARG A 505 -7.01 -9.54 24.89
CA ARG A 505 -7.30 -10.57 25.90
C ARG A 505 -8.73 -11.11 25.80
N ASP A 506 -9.69 -10.25 25.45
CA ASP A 506 -11.11 -10.57 25.42
C ASP A 506 -11.47 -11.54 24.27
N PRO A 507 -12.06 -12.71 24.55
CA PRO A 507 -12.47 -13.68 23.52
C PRO A 507 -13.48 -13.14 22.50
N ILE A 508 -14.39 -12.24 22.90
CA ILE A 508 -15.41 -11.66 22.01
C ILE A 508 -14.73 -10.74 20.99
N TYR A 509 -13.76 -9.95 21.44
CA TYR A 509 -12.95 -9.12 20.54
C TYR A 509 -12.01 -9.95 19.66
N ARG A 510 -11.50 -11.09 20.13
CA ARG A 510 -10.74 -12.04 19.30
C ARG A 510 -11.59 -12.57 18.14
N GLU A 511 -12.75 -13.12 18.45
CA GLU A 511 -13.67 -13.69 17.46
C GLU A 511 -14.14 -12.64 16.45
N TRP A 512 -14.48 -11.43 16.93
CA TRP A 512 -14.84 -10.30 16.07
C TRP A 512 -13.74 -9.96 15.05
N VAL A 513 -12.46 -9.97 15.45
CA VAL A 513 -11.35 -9.70 14.51
C VAL A 513 -11.13 -10.85 13.53
N LEU A 514 -11.23 -12.13 13.94
CA LEU A 514 -11.17 -13.25 12.99
C LEU A 514 -12.29 -13.16 11.95
N HIS A 515 -13.52 -12.90 12.39
CA HIS A 515 -14.67 -12.76 11.50
C HIS A 515 -14.49 -11.58 10.52
N LYS A 516 -13.88 -10.47 10.96
CA LYS A 516 -13.50 -9.36 10.07
C LYS A 516 -12.42 -9.73 9.06
N LEU A 517 -11.36 -10.44 9.48
CA LEU A 517 -10.32 -10.92 8.57
C LEU A 517 -10.89 -11.91 7.52
N GLU A 518 -11.78 -12.80 7.93
CA GLU A 518 -12.49 -13.74 7.05
C GLU A 518 -13.38 -13.01 6.03
N THR A 519 -14.18 -12.05 6.50
CA THR A 519 -15.07 -11.24 5.65
C THR A 519 -14.26 -10.45 4.61
N TYR A 520 -13.10 -9.90 4.98
CA TYR A 520 -12.21 -9.21 4.04
C TYR A 520 -11.45 -10.18 3.12
N GLY A 521 -11.20 -11.43 3.54
CA GLY A 521 -10.69 -12.49 2.66
C GLY A 521 -11.62 -12.77 1.48
N GLY A 522 -12.93 -12.79 1.75
CA GLY A 522 -13.99 -12.97 0.74
C GLY A 522 -14.27 -11.76 -0.17
N THR A 523 -13.51 -10.65 -0.07
CA THR A 523 -13.72 -9.46 -0.91
C THR A 523 -12.46 -8.75 -1.40
N ALA A 524 -11.33 -8.85 -0.67
CA ALA A 524 -10.17 -7.98 -0.82
C ALA A 524 -8.82 -8.70 -0.93
N GLY A 525 -8.81 -10.03 -0.97
CA GLY A 525 -7.65 -10.84 -1.37
C GLY A 525 -7.16 -11.86 -0.34
N GLN A 526 -6.33 -12.77 -0.82
CA GLN A 526 -5.80 -13.94 -0.09
C GLN A 526 -4.99 -13.57 1.16
N GLN A 527 -4.40 -12.38 1.20
CA GLN A 527 -3.65 -11.86 2.35
C GLN A 527 -4.53 -11.74 3.61
N TYR A 528 -5.82 -11.41 3.48
CA TYR A 528 -6.73 -11.39 4.63
C TYR A 528 -7.05 -12.81 5.14
N THR A 529 -7.20 -13.78 4.23
CA THR A 529 -7.37 -15.20 4.58
C THR A 529 -6.13 -15.76 5.28
N LEU A 530 -4.93 -15.45 4.78
CA LEU A 530 -3.67 -15.85 5.42
C LEU A 530 -3.43 -15.12 6.74
N ALA A 531 -3.90 -13.88 6.88
CA ALA A 531 -3.86 -13.13 8.14
C ALA A 531 -4.70 -13.79 9.23
N LYS A 532 -5.90 -14.32 8.90
CA LYS A 532 -6.69 -15.17 9.81
C LYS A 532 -5.88 -16.41 10.25
N VAL A 533 -5.33 -17.17 9.29
CA VAL A 533 -4.52 -18.39 9.57
C VAL A 533 -3.29 -18.08 10.42
N PHE A 534 -2.63 -16.93 10.22
CA PHE A 534 -1.51 -16.50 11.05
C PHE A 534 -1.93 -16.24 12.50
N VAL A 535 -3.04 -15.52 12.72
CA VAL A 535 -3.57 -15.23 14.07
C VAL A 535 -3.96 -16.53 14.79
N GLU A 536 -4.64 -17.45 14.11
CA GLU A 536 -5.03 -18.75 14.66
C GLU A 536 -3.81 -19.58 15.10
N ARG A 537 -2.75 -19.63 14.27
CA ARG A 537 -1.47 -20.28 14.60
C ARG A 537 -0.73 -19.58 15.75
N MET A 538 -0.78 -18.26 15.82
CA MET A 538 -0.21 -17.47 16.93
C MET A 538 -0.87 -17.86 18.26
N TRP A 539 -2.20 -17.81 18.35
CA TRP A 539 -2.92 -18.15 19.59
C TRP A 539 -2.67 -19.60 20.02
N GLY A 540 -2.81 -20.57 19.11
CA GLY A 540 -2.58 -21.98 19.44
C GLY A 540 -1.16 -22.28 19.95
N ARG A 541 -0.16 -21.48 19.55
CA ARG A 541 1.21 -21.56 20.09
C ARG A 541 1.36 -20.82 21.43
N GLU A 542 0.76 -19.64 21.59
CA GLU A 542 0.79 -18.89 22.86
C GLU A 542 0.04 -19.59 24.00
N GLU A 543 -1.07 -20.25 23.71
CA GLU A 543 -1.83 -21.03 24.68
C GLU A 543 -1.07 -22.28 25.09
N LYS A 544 -0.50 -23.03 24.13
CA LYS A 544 0.35 -24.20 24.41
C LYS A 544 1.65 -23.83 25.17
N ALA A 545 2.21 -22.64 24.94
CA ALA A 545 3.42 -22.18 25.61
C ALA A 545 3.14 -21.44 26.94
N GLY A 546 1.91 -21.00 27.19
CA GLY A 546 1.51 -20.15 28.31
C GLY A 546 2.01 -18.69 28.23
N ARG A 547 2.90 -18.37 27.29
CA ARG A 547 3.66 -17.12 27.18
C ARG A 547 3.66 -16.56 25.76
N ARG A 548 4.17 -15.33 25.60
CA ARG A 548 4.43 -14.73 24.28
C ARG A 548 5.34 -15.63 23.45
N VAL A 549 5.01 -15.77 22.16
CA VAL A 549 5.82 -16.48 21.16
C VAL A 549 6.30 -15.52 20.08
N ASP A 550 7.41 -15.88 19.41
CA ASP A 550 7.93 -15.08 18.33
C ASP A 550 7.03 -15.14 17.08
N CYS A 551 6.69 -13.96 16.56
CA CYS A 551 5.89 -13.81 15.36
C CYS A 551 6.67 -14.16 14.08
N ALA A 552 7.99 -13.94 14.03
CA ALA A 552 8.79 -14.09 12.81
C ALA A 552 8.82 -15.55 12.33
N GLY A 553 9.09 -16.50 13.23
CA GLY A 553 9.04 -17.93 12.92
C GLY A 553 7.65 -18.38 12.43
N ILE A 554 6.56 -17.86 13.01
CA ILE A 554 5.20 -18.30 12.68
C ILE A 554 4.73 -17.70 11.34
N ILE A 555 5.09 -16.46 11.01
CA ILE A 555 4.72 -15.85 9.72
C ILE A 555 5.53 -16.43 8.55
N ALA A 556 6.77 -16.84 8.79
CA ALA A 556 7.57 -17.60 7.83
C ALA A 556 6.90 -18.94 7.44
N GLU A 557 6.37 -19.67 8.42
CA GLU A 557 5.60 -20.92 8.21
C GLU A 557 4.26 -20.73 7.49
N VAL A 558 3.74 -19.50 7.37
CA VAL A 558 2.47 -19.22 6.69
C VAL A 558 2.70 -18.87 5.22
N ASN A 559 3.59 -17.91 4.91
CA ASN A 559 3.79 -17.43 3.53
C ASN A 559 5.10 -16.61 3.35
N ASP A 560 6.28 -17.19 3.63
CA ASP A 560 7.60 -16.51 3.46
C ASP A 560 7.66 -15.12 4.14
N GLY A 561 6.92 -15.04 5.25
CA GLY A 561 6.78 -13.89 6.12
C GLY A 561 6.05 -12.66 5.57
N MET A 562 5.40 -12.72 4.39
CA MET A 562 4.52 -11.63 3.93
C MET A 562 3.07 -12.11 3.81
N VAL A 563 2.27 -11.66 4.78
CA VAL A 563 0.86 -12.04 4.98
C VAL A 563 -0.06 -10.80 5.00
N LEU A 564 0.49 -9.60 4.77
CA LEU A 564 -0.18 -8.31 5.04
C LEU A 564 -0.08 -7.32 3.88
#